data_AF-A0A7R9BZT5-F1
#
_entry.id   AF-A0A7R9BZT5-F1
#
_cell.length_a   1.000
_cell.length_b   1.000
_cell.length_c   1.000
_cell.angle_alpha   90.00
_cell.angle_beta   90.00
_cell.angle_gamma   90.00
#
_symmetry.space_group_name_H-M   'P 1'
#
loop_
_entity.id
_entity.type
_entity.pdbx_description
1 polymer ?
#
loop_
_entity_poly.entity_id
_entity_poly.type
_entity_poly.pdbx_seq_one_letter_code
_entity_poly.pdbx_strand_id
1 'polypeptide(L)'
;MMTGMQDFAYLSTNDMEVTLELGCDKYPPAGALAGEWADNKDALVNFIKMAHMGVKGVVKDARSGLAIRGALIKTRNVTSVNGGEDALASADGAINHDVTSGKHGDYFRLLTPGQYELTAVASGYMALSQVADVGPVDPTQPEATKMDFWLTPSENYPSDDEPMDQQMVDDNQEAEALEPEERLIKRYRDFLMKRAKIPNWLNPRY
;
A
#
# COMPACT_ATOMS: atom_id res chain seq x y z
N MET A 1 -4.88 23.39 -3.36
CA MET A 1 -4.32 22.59 -4.47
C MET A 1 -5.40 21.65 -4.93
N MET A 2 -5.76 21.66 -6.21
CA MET A 2 -6.67 20.66 -6.76
C MET A 2 -5.88 19.36 -6.88
N THR A 3 -6.25 18.33 -6.11
CA THR A 3 -5.69 16.99 -6.24
C THR A 3 -6.54 16.25 -7.27
N GLY A 4 -5.93 15.80 -8.36
CA GLY A 4 -6.63 14.95 -9.33
C GLY A 4 -7.05 13.61 -8.72
N MET A 5 -7.90 12.87 -9.42
CA MET A 5 -8.29 11.51 -9.01
C MET A 5 -7.07 10.60 -8.80
N GLN A 6 -6.09 10.72 -9.71
CA GLN A 6 -4.82 9.99 -9.65
C GLN A 6 -4.04 10.23 -8.35
N ASP A 7 -3.87 11.50 -7.94
CA ASP A 7 -3.17 11.83 -6.70
C ASP A 7 -3.93 11.32 -5.47
N PHE A 8 -5.27 11.40 -5.51
CA PHE A 8 -6.10 10.93 -4.42
C PHE A 8 -5.97 9.42 -4.22
N ALA A 9 -5.98 8.64 -5.32
CA ALA A 9 -5.78 7.19 -5.28
C ALA A 9 -4.46 6.84 -4.57
N TYR A 10 -3.36 7.46 -4.99
CA TYR A 10 -2.02 7.20 -4.42
C TYR A 10 -1.86 7.68 -2.98
N LEU A 11 -2.46 8.81 -2.60
CA LEU A 11 -2.27 9.38 -1.26
C LEU A 11 -3.22 8.79 -0.21
N SER A 12 -4.39 8.31 -0.64
CA SER A 12 -5.47 7.94 0.27
C SER A 12 -5.76 6.44 0.30
N THR A 13 -5.20 5.67 -0.64
CA THR A 13 -5.44 4.23 -0.78
C THR A 13 -4.14 3.46 -1.06
N ASN A 14 -4.24 2.14 -1.26
CA ASN A 14 -3.12 1.32 -1.75
C ASN A 14 -3.01 1.34 -3.30
N ASP A 15 -3.99 1.92 -3.99
CA ASP A 15 -4.10 1.85 -5.45
C ASP A 15 -3.10 2.77 -6.14
N MET A 16 -2.59 2.30 -7.29
CA MET A 16 -1.66 3.05 -8.13
C MET A 16 -2.34 3.34 -9.47
N GLU A 17 -2.87 4.56 -9.59
CA GLU A 17 -3.57 5.01 -10.78
C GLU A 17 -2.65 5.72 -11.79
N VAL A 18 -2.91 5.52 -13.07
CA VAL A 18 -2.28 6.27 -14.17
C VAL A 18 -3.34 6.85 -15.09
N THR A 19 -3.18 8.11 -15.48
CA THR A 19 -4.03 8.75 -16.50
C THR A 19 -3.48 8.46 -17.89
N LEU A 20 -4.30 7.89 -18.78
CA LEU A 20 -3.94 7.59 -20.17
C LEU A 20 -4.64 8.56 -21.13
N GLU A 21 -3.86 9.29 -21.91
CA GLU A 21 -4.35 10.10 -23.02
C GLU A 21 -4.25 9.30 -24.31
N LEU A 22 -5.39 8.79 -24.80
CA LEU A 22 -5.43 7.77 -25.85
C LEU A 22 -5.37 8.31 -27.29
N GLY A 23 -5.43 9.64 -27.47
CA GLY A 23 -5.37 10.27 -28.79
C GLY A 23 -5.60 11.78 -28.75
N CYS A 24 -5.30 12.45 -29.86
CA CYS A 24 -5.49 13.91 -29.99
C CYS A 24 -6.97 14.30 -30.13
N ASP A 25 -7.73 13.50 -30.88
CA ASP A 25 -9.15 13.74 -31.11
C ASP A 25 -9.96 13.25 -29.92
N LYS A 26 -10.46 14.18 -29.11
CA LYS A 26 -11.29 13.87 -27.94
C LYS A 26 -12.57 13.11 -28.28
N TYR A 27 -13.09 13.29 -29.51
CA TYR A 27 -14.33 12.68 -29.99
C TYR A 27 -14.13 12.17 -31.44
N PRO A 28 -13.44 11.04 -31.64
CA PRO A 28 -13.19 10.52 -32.97
C PRO A 28 -14.50 10.02 -33.62
N PRO A 29 -14.60 10.07 -34.96
CA PRO A 29 -15.78 9.55 -35.66
C PRO A 29 -15.92 8.04 -35.47
N ALA A 30 -17.15 7.53 -35.49
CA ALA A 30 -17.45 6.11 -35.26
C ALA A 30 -16.66 5.14 -36.16
N GLY A 31 -16.33 5.55 -37.39
CA GLY A 31 -15.53 4.75 -38.32
C GLY A 31 -14.07 4.52 -37.90
N ALA A 32 -13.52 5.37 -37.01
CA ALA A 32 -12.14 5.24 -36.51
C ALA A 32 -12.03 4.30 -35.31
N LEU A 33 -13.12 4.05 -34.57
CA LEU A 33 -13.11 3.31 -33.30
C LEU A 33 -12.52 1.91 -33.38
N ALA A 34 -12.69 1.21 -34.50
CA ALA A 34 -12.11 -0.11 -34.70
C ALA A 34 -10.57 -0.07 -34.78
N GLY A 35 -10.02 1.00 -35.38
CA GLY A 35 -8.58 1.26 -35.42
C GLY A 35 -8.06 1.61 -34.03
N GLU A 36 -8.71 2.56 -33.34
CA GLU A 36 -8.35 2.94 -31.97
C GLU A 36 -8.33 1.74 -31.02
N TRP A 37 -9.30 0.83 -31.15
CA TRP A 37 -9.30 -0.42 -30.39
C TRP A 37 -8.11 -1.31 -30.75
N ALA A 38 -7.86 -1.54 -32.03
CA ALA A 38 -6.76 -2.38 -32.48
C ALA A 38 -5.39 -1.85 -32.00
N ASP A 39 -5.22 -0.53 -32.01
CA ASP A 39 -3.98 0.14 -31.61
C ASP A 39 -3.73 0.06 -30.09
N ASN A 40 -4.80 0.08 -29.28
CA ASN A 40 -4.69 0.13 -27.82
C ASN A 40 -4.89 -1.23 -27.11
N LYS A 41 -5.50 -2.21 -27.78
CA LYS A 41 -5.89 -3.50 -27.16
C LYS A 41 -4.74 -4.17 -26.41
N ASP A 42 -3.59 -4.33 -27.05
CA ASP A 42 -2.47 -5.05 -26.45
C ASP A 42 -1.85 -4.26 -25.29
N ALA A 43 -1.79 -2.93 -25.41
CA ALA A 43 -1.33 -2.06 -24.33
C ALA A 43 -2.24 -2.15 -23.10
N LEU A 44 -3.56 -2.13 -23.28
CA LEU A 44 -4.54 -2.26 -22.20
C LEU A 44 -4.44 -3.63 -21.49
N VAL A 45 -4.33 -4.71 -22.26
CA VAL A 45 -4.17 -6.06 -21.70
C VAL A 45 -2.85 -6.18 -20.93
N ASN A 46 -1.76 -5.64 -21.46
CA ASN A 46 -0.47 -5.64 -20.78
C ASN A 46 -0.45 -4.75 -19.54
N PHE A 47 -1.20 -3.64 -19.55
CA PHE A 47 -1.35 -2.77 -18.38
C PHE A 47 -2.06 -3.51 -17.22
N ILE A 48 -3.17 -4.20 -17.48
CA ILE A 48 -3.88 -4.99 -16.47
C ILE A 48 -2.97 -6.08 -15.87
N LYS A 49 -2.19 -6.74 -16.74
CA LYS A 49 -1.21 -7.75 -16.33
C LYS A 49 -0.16 -7.22 -15.34
N MET A 50 0.22 -5.94 -15.42
CA MET A 50 1.18 -5.35 -14.47
C MET A 50 0.68 -5.35 -13.02
N ALA A 51 -0.62 -5.48 -12.77
CA ALA A 51 -1.15 -5.64 -11.41
C ALA A 51 -0.61 -6.89 -10.69
N HIS A 52 -0.01 -7.84 -11.43
CA HIS A 52 0.59 -9.05 -10.90
C HIS A 52 2.12 -8.98 -10.75
N MET A 53 2.76 -7.80 -10.81
CA MET A 53 4.20 -7.66 -10.56
C MET A 53 4.52 -7.33 -9.09
N GLY A 54 5.81 -7.36 -8.73
CA GLY A 54 6.29 -6.95 -7.42
C GLY A 54 6.18 -8.06 -6.37
N VAL A 55 5.62 -7.75 -5.20
CA VAL A 55 5.50 -8.66 -4.06
C VAL A 55 4.04 -8.75 -3.62
N LYS A 56 3.58 -9.96 -3.26
CA LYS A 56 2.27 -10.19 -2.65
C LYS A 56 2.38 -11.20 -1.51
N GLY A 57 1.40 -11.21 -0.62
CA GLY A 57 1.31 -12.26 0.40
C GLY A 57 0.27 -11.96 1.45
N VAL A 58 0.38 -12.62 2.60
CA VAL A 58 -0.51 -12.41 3.75
C VAL A 58 0.25 -12.06 5.01
N VAL A 59 -0.36 -11.22 5.85
CA VAL A 59 0.10 -10.93 7.22
C VAL A 59 -0.81 -11.65 8.20
N LYS A 60 -0.22 -12.46 9.07
CA LYS A 60 -0.91 -13.29 10.06
C LYS A 60 -0.26 -13.19 11.43
N ASP A 61 -1.04 -13.46 12.46
CA ASP A 61 -0.54 -13.71 13.80
C ASP A 61 0.17 -15.07 13.83
N ALA A 62 1.41 -15.10 14.31
CA ALA A 62 2.23 -16.29 14.42
C ALA A 62 1.67 -17.33 15.43
N ARG A 63 0.90 -16.91 16.43
CA ARG A 63 0.32 -17.78 17.45
C ARG A 63 -1.03 -18.35 17.01
N SER A 64 -1.98 -17.48 16.70
CA SER A 64 -3.35 -17.89 16.35
C SER A 64 -3.49 -18.33 14.89
N GLY A 65 -2.59 -17.88 14.02
CA GLY A 65 -2.67 -18.08 12.57
C GLY A 65 -3.74 -17.22 11.88
N LEU A 66 -4.43 -16.36 12.63
CA LEU A 66 -5.45 -15.46 12.12
C LEU A 66 -4.84 -14.33 11.28
N ALA A 67 -5.61 -13.86 10.29
CA ALA A 67 -5.19 -12.77 9.43
C ALA A 67 -5.18 -11.43 10.17
N ILE A 68 -4.14 -10.64 9.96
CA ILE A 68 -4.01 -9.29 10.53
C ILE A 68 -4.41 -8.28 9.47
N ARG A 69 -5.57 -7.64 9.66
CA ARG A 69 -6.07 -6.55 8.80
C ARG A 69 -5.38 -5.24 9.14
N GLY A 70 -5.05 -4.45 8.13
CA GLY A 70 -4.52 -3.09 8.29
C GLY A 70 -3.07 -3.02 8.76
N ALA A 71 -2.32 -4.11 8.69
CA ALA A 71 -0.87 -4.11 8.89
C ALA A 71 -0.21 -3.24 7.82
N LEU A 72 0.76 -2.43 8.22
CA LEU A 72 1.56 -1.58 7.33
C LEU A 72 2.74 -2.36 6.77
N ILE A 73 2.93 -2.31 5.46
CA ILE A 73 4.09 -2.87 4.78
C ILE A 73 4.96 -1.71 4.31
N LYS A 74 6.06 -1.50 5.04
CA LYS A 74 7.08 -0.52 4.69
C LYS A 74 8.08 -1.16 3.75
N THR A 75 8.55 -0.40 2.75
CA THR A 75 9.46 -0.93 1.74
C THR A 75 10.72 -0.07 1.63
N ARG A 76 11.86 -0.73 1.59
CA ARG A 76 13.17 -0.13 1.36
C ARG A 76 13.84 -0.82 0.18
N ASN A 77 14.25 -0.05 -0.81
CA ASN A 77 15.07 -0.54 -1.91
C ASN A 77 16.51 -0.75 -1.41
N VAL A 78 16.99 -1.99 -1.49
CA VAL A 78 18.35 -2.40 -1.09
C VAL A 78 19.11 -3.01 -2.27
N THR A 79 18.61 -2.81 -3.49
CA THR A 79 19.23 -3.30 -4.72
C THR A 79 20.65 -2.77 -4.79
N SER A 80 21.63 -3.67 -4.77
CA SER A 80 23.04 -3.29 -4.97
C SER A 80 23.27 -2.90 -6.42
N VAL A 81 23.22 -1.60 -6.70
CA VAL A 81 23.66 -1.05 -7.99
C VAL A 81 25.17 -0.91 -7.95
N ASN A 82 25.86 -1.58 -8.88
CA ASN A 82 27.24 -1.25 -9.23
C ASN A 82 27.27 0.16 -9.86
N GLY A 83 27.35 1.20 -9.04
CA GLY A 83 27.77 2.55 -9.45
C GLY A 83 26.90 3.30 -10.46
N GLY A 84 25.57 3.30 -10.34
CA GLY A 84 24.68 4.09 -11.21
C GLY A 84 23.70 4.96 -10.42
N GLU A 85 23.67 6.26 -10.76
CA GLU A 85 22.90 7.38 -10.18
C GLU A 85 21.36 7.33 -10.35
N ASP A 86 20.75 6.17 -10.59
CA ASP A 86 19.32 6.08 -10.94
C ASP A 86 18.37 5.80 -9.75
N ALA A 87 18.85 5.88 -8.51
CA ALA A 87 17.98 5.70 -7.36
C ALA A 87 17.29 7.01 -6.97
N LEU A 88 16.09 7.23 -7.49
CA LEU A 88 15.05 8.10 -6.91
C LEU A 88 14.64 7.71 -5.46
N ALA A 89 15.34 6.76 -4.85
CA ALA A 89 15.16 6.35 -3.47
C ALA A 89 15.71 7.44 -2.55
N SER A 90 15.06 7.67 -1.40
CA SER A 90 15.59 8.55 -0.37
C SER A 90 17.03 8.14 0.00
N ALA A 91 17.79 9.03 0.65
CA ALA A 91 19.19 8.76 1.02
C ALA A 91 19.40 7.46 1.81
N ASP A 92 18.35 6.92 2.43
CA ASP A 92 18.32 5.65 3.15
C ASP A 92 17.78 4.45 2.32
N GLY A 93 17.26 4.65 1.12
CA GLY A 93 16.63 3.63 0.27
C GLY A 93 15.11 3.47 0.50
N ALA A 94 14.49 4.23 1.41
CA ALA A 94 13.07 4.09 1.72
C ALA A 94 12.15 4.53 0.56
N ILE A 95 11.11 3.74 0.31
CA ILE A 95 10.02 4.13 -0.59
C ILE A 95 8.93 4.76 0.27
N ASN A 96 8.79 6.09 0.20
CA ASN A 96 7.92 6.90 1.07
C ASN A 96 6.42 6.80 0.75
N HIS A 97 5.93 5.57 0.59
CA HIS A 97 4.54 5.24 0.43
C HIS A 97 4.37 3.80 0.93
N ASP A 98 3.71 3.61 2.07
CA ASP A 98 3.48 2.30 2.67
C ASP A 98 2.15 1.74 2.14
N VAL A 99 2.05 0.41 1.96
CA VAL A 99 0.75 -0.24 1.66
C VAL A 99 0.19 -0.92 2.89
N THR A 100 -1.11 -1.17 2.90
CA THR A 100 -1.82 -1.77 4.04
C THR A 100 -2.43 -3.12 3.69
N SER A 101 -2.43 -4.08 4.62
CA SER A 101 -3.10 -5.36 4.41
C SER A 101 -4.63 -5.24 4.43
N GLY A 102 -5.28 -6.03 3.59
CA GLY A 102 -6.72 -6.14 3.43
C GLY A 102 -7.41 -6.92 4.55
N LYS A 103 -8.70 -7.19 4.36
CA LYS A 103 -9.54 -7.89 5.35
C LYS A 103 -9.03 -9.30 5.67
N HIS A 104 -8.40 -9.96 4.69
CA HIS A 104 -7.88 -11.32 4.85
C HIS A 104 -6.38 -11.34 5.13
N GLY A 105 -5.81 -10.18 5.53
CA GLY A 105 -4.38 -10.01 5.76
C GLY A 105 -3.56 -9.96 4.49
N ASP A 106 -4.21 -10.09 3.33
CA ASP A 106 -3.61 -10.02 2.01
C ASP A 106 -3.05 -8.64 1.71
N TYR A 107 -1.87 -8.56 1.11
CA TYR A 107 -1.28 -7.31 0.68
C TYR A 107 -0.63 -7.48 -0.69
N PHE A 108 -0.55 -6.36 -1.41
CA PHE A 108 0.05 -6.28 -2.74
C PHE A 108 0.95 -5.05 -2.78
N ARG A 109 2.16 -5.22 -3.30
CA ARG A 109 3.14 -4.17 -3.41
C ARG A 109 3.83 -4.24 -4.76
N LEU A 110 3.40 -3.37 -5.68
CA LEU A 110 4.03 -3.23 -6.99
C LEU A 110 5.47 -2.72 -6.80
N LEU A 111 6.44 -3.47 -7.32
CA LEU A 111 7.87 -3.16 -7.28
C LEU A 111 8.49 -3.57 -8.61
N THR A 112 9.41 -2.76 -9.10
CA THR A 112 10.25 -3.12 -10.25
C THR A 112 11.27 -4.18 -9.86
N PRO A 113 11.87 -4.88 -10.85
CA PRO A 113 12.90 -5.88 -10.55
C PRO A 113 14.04 -5.31 -9.71
N GLY A 114 14.46 -6.05 -8.69
CA GLY A 114 15.44 -5.59 -7.70
C GLY A 114 15.30 -6.28 -6.35
N GLN A 115 16.14 -5.90 -5.40
CA GLN A 115 16.12 -6.43 -4.04
C GLN A 115 15.54 -5.40 -3.08
N TYR A 116 14.58 -5.83 -2.26
CA TYR A 116 13.86 -4.95 -1.34
C TYR A 116 13.79 -5.56 0.04
N GLU A 117 13.94 -4.73 1.07
CA GLU A 117 13.61 -5.07 2.45
C GLU A 117 12.18 -4.60 2.72
N LEU A 118 11.29 -5.55 3.04
CA LEU A 118 9.91 -5.28 3.40
C LEU A 118 9.76 -5.50 4.90
N THR A 119 9.13 -4.55 5.58
CA THR A 119 8.85 -4.62 7.02
C THR A 119 7.36 -4.53 7.27
N ALA A 120 6.79 -5.60 7.84
CA ALA A 120 5.40 -5.65 8.28
C ALA A 120 5.27 -5.14 9.71
N VAL A 121 4.34 -4.22 9.95
CA VAL A 121 4.08 -3.57 11.24
C VAL A 121 2.58 -3.59 11.53
N ALA A 122 2.20 -4.03 12.72
CA ALA A 122 0.83 -3.98 13.20
C ALA A 122 0.79 -3.57 14.68
N SER A 123 -0.29 -2.90 15.10
CA SER A 123 -0.47 -2.52 16.51
C SER A 123 -0.58 -3.77 17.39
N GLY A 124 0.16 -3.83 18.49
CA GLY A 124 0.19 -5.00 19.37
C GLY A 124 1.12 -6.14 18.93
N TYR A 125 1.87 -5.96 17.84
CA TYR A 125 2.80 -6.97 17.33
C TYR A 125 4.23 -6.44 17.24
N MET A 126 5.20 -7.35 17.34
CA MET A 126 6.59 -7.07 16.97
C MET A 126 6.70 -6.99 15.44
N ALA A 127 7.35 -5.94 14.95
CA ALA A 127 7.60 -5.77 13.53
C ALA A 127 8.52 -6.88 13.00
N LEU A 128 8.29 -7.31 11.76
CA LEU A 128 9.10 -8.34 11.09
C LEU A 128 9.58 -7.82 9.74
N SER A 129 10.89 -7.87 9.52
CA SER A 129 11.55 -7.50 8.26
C SER A 129 12.04 -8.74 7.52
N GLN A 130 11.80 -8.77 6.20
CA GLN A 130 12.27 -9.83 5.30
C GLN A 130 12.76 -9.22 3.99
N VAL A 131 13.71 -9.88 3.32
CA VAL A 131 14.25 -9.43 2.03
C VAL A 131 13.58 -10.20 0.89
N ALA A 132 13.02 -9.47 -0.06
CA ALA A 132 12.42 -10.00 -1.28
C ALA A 132 13.36 -9.76 -2.46
N ASP A 133 13.53 -10.79 -3.29
CA ASP A 133 14.11 -10.66 -4.62
C ASP A 133 12.96 -10.62 -5.64
N VAL A 134 12.84 -9.49 -6.32
CA VAL A 134 11.82 -9.27 -7.35
C VAL A 134 12.50 -9.48 -8.69
N GLY A 135 12.17 -10.60 -9.33
CA GLY A 135 12.70 -10.93 -10.65
C GLY A 135 12.11 -10.07 -11.79
N PRO A 136 12.61 -10.24 -13.02
CA PRO A 136 12.01 -9.66 -14.21
C PRO A 136 10.53 -10.06 -14.36
N VAL A 137 9.71 -9.12 -14.84
CA VAL A 137 8.28 -9.38 -15.10
C VAL A 137 8.15 -10.18 -16.40
N ASP A 138 7.60 -11.39 -16.34
CA ASP A 138 7.22 -12.15 -17.52
C ASP A 138 6.00 -11.49 -18.19
N PRO A 139 6.09 -11.01 -19.44
CA PRO A 139 4.97 -10.35 -20.13
C PRO A 139 3.82 -11.31 -20.49
N THR A 140 4.07 -12.61 -20.51
CA THR A 140 3.08 -13.65 -20.81
C THR A 140 2.32 -14.08 -19.56
N GLN A 141 3.04 -14.25 -18.44
CA GLN A 141 2.48 -14.67 -17.16
C GLN A 141 3.18 -13.96 -15.99
N PRO A 142 2.85 -12.68 -15.74
CA PRO A 142 3.42 -11.97 -14.60
C PRO A 142 2.92 -12.58 -13.30
N GLU A 143 3.84 -12.84 -12.39
CA GLU A 143 3.54 -13.37 -11.06
C GLU A 143 4.44 -12.70 -10.03
N ALA A 144 3.80 -12.10 -9.03
CA ALA A 144 4.49 -11.39 -7.97
C ALA A 144 5.17 -12.38 -7.02
N THR A 145 6.35 -12.02 -6.53
CA THR A 145 7.07 -12.78 -5.52
C THR A 145 6.19 -12.93 -4.28
N LYS A 146 5.91 -14.17 -3.87
CA LYS A 146 5.11 -14.44 -2.69
C LYS A 146 5.96 -14.29 -1.42
N MET A 147 5.52 -13.46 -0.49
CA MET A 147 6.16 -13.24 0.81
C MET A 147 5.09 -13.09 1.90
N ASP A 148 5.03 -14.05 2.82
CA ASP A 148 4.09 -14.01 3.93
C ASP A 148 4.80 -13.51 5.21
N PHE A 149 4.07 -12.81 6.07
CA PHE A 149 4.56 -12.33 7.37
C PHE A 149 3.77 -12.97 8.51
N TRP A 150 4.48 -13.58 9.46
CA TRP A 150 3.89 -14.15 10.68
C TRP A 150 4.37 -13.31 11.87
N LEU A 151 3.55 -12.35 12.30
CA LEU A 151 3.89 -11.41 13.35
C LEU A 151 3.64 -12.02 14.71
N THR A 152 4.58 -11.84 15.64
CA THR A 152 4.42 -12.29 17.02
C THR A 152 3.81 -11.16 17.86
N PRO A 153 2.76 -11.41 18.67
CA PRO A 153 2.23 -10.43 19.61
C PRO A 153 3.34 -9.89 20.51
N SER A 154 3.34 -8.58 20.77
CA SER A 154 4.29 -7.98 21.71
C SER A 154 3.98 -8.41 23.14
N GLU A 155 5.00 -8.52 23.99
CA GLU A 155 4.82 -8.92 25.41
C GLU A 155 3.94 -7.95 26.22
N ASN A 156 3.72 -6.73 25.70
CA ASN A 156 2.85 -5.72 26.30
C ASN A 156 1.40 -5.78 25.79
N TYR A 157 1.05 -6.74 24.93
CA TYR A 157 -0.32 -6.97 24.52
C TYR A 157 -0.93 -8.03 25.44
N PRO A 158 -2.05 -7.76 26.13
CA PRO A 158 -2.68 -8.73 27.00
C PRO A 158 -2.93 -10.02 26.21
N SER A 159 -2.56 -11.17 26.77
CA SER A 159 -2.93 -12.47 26.21
C SER A 159 -4.45 -12.55 26.05
N ASP A 160 -4.96 -13.42 25.16
CA ASP A 160 -6.42 -13.65 25.05
C ASP A 160 -7.07 -14.10 26.40
N ASP A 161 -6.25 -14.53 27.36
CA ASP A 161 -6.63 -14.89 28.73
C ASP A 161 -6.62 -13.70 29.73
N GLU A 162 -6.08 -12.54 29.33
CA GLU A 162 -6.08 -11.30 30.10
C GLU A 162 -7.26 -10.43 29.63
N PRO A 163 -8.09 -9.89 30.55
CA PRO A 163 -9.20 -9.04 30.15
C PRO A 163 -8.69 -7.84 29.35
N MET A 164 -9.21 -7.65 28.13
CA MET A 164 -8.94 -6.46 27.32
C MET A 164 -9.09 -5.19 28.17
N ASP A 165 -8.03 -4.40 28.29
CA ASP A 165 -8.07 -3.13 29.02
C ASP A 165 -9.23 -2.28 28.49
N GLN A 166 -10.08 -1.80 29.40
CA GLN A 166 -11.30 -1.04 29.10
C GLN A 166 -11.04 0.10 28.09
N GLN A 167 -9.87 0.72 28.19
CA GLN A 167 -9.44 1.83 27.32
C GLN A 167 -9.25 1.40 25.84
N MET A 168 -8.77 0.18 25.58
CA MET A 168 -8.63 -0.34 24.22
C MET A 168 -9.97 -0.82 23.64
N VAL A 169 -10.87 -1.30 24.50
CA VAL A 169 -12.26 -1.61 24.15
C VAL A 169 -12.96 -0.33 23.68
N ASP A 170 -12.82 0.74 24.46
CA ASP A 170 -13.45 2.02 24.20
C ASP A 170 -12.90 2.67 22.91
N ASP A 171 -11.58 2.65 22.69
CA ASP A 171 -10.96 3.20 21.46
C ASP A 171 -11.39 2.44 20.19
N ASN A 172 -11.52 1.11 20.26
CA ASN A 172 -11.96 0.29 19.13
C ASN A 172 -13.46 0.46 18.86
N GLN A 173 -14.29 0.53 19.91
CA GLN A 173 -15.72 0.80 19.77
C GLN A 173 -15.96 2.21 19.20
N GLU A 174 -15.19 3.21 19.65
CA GLU A 174 -15.28 4.57 19.13
C GLU A 174 -14.84 4.66 17.66
N ALA A 175 -13.79 3.91 17.26
CA ALA A 175 -13.34 3.86 15.87
C ALA A 175 -14.30 3.11 14.92
N GLU A 176 -15.09 2.17 15.44
CA GLU A 176 -16.09 1.40 14.68
C GLU A 176 -17.46 2.09 14.63
N ALA A 177 -17.77 2.96 15.59
CA ALA A 177 -19.02 3.74 15.64
C ALA A 177 -19.04 4.95 14.70
N LEU A 178 -17.89 5.33 14.13
CA LEU A 178 -17.78 6.46 13.20
C LEU A 178 -18.20 6.06 11.77
N GLU A 179 -18.85 6.98 11.07
CA GLU A 179 -19.19 6.80 9.66
C GLU A 179 -17.89 6.59 8.82
N PRO A 180 -17.94 5.85 7.69
CA PRO A 180 -16.74 5.51 6.91
C PRO A 180 -15.87 6.72 6.52
N GLU A 181 -16.50 7.87 6.26
CA GLU A 181 -15.82 9.12 5.89
C GLU A 181 -15.12 9.76 7.10
N GLU A 182 -15.75 9.71 8.28
CA GLU A 182 -15.19 10.22 9.53
C GLU A 182 -14.02 9.36 10.03
N ARG A 183 -14.10 8.04 9.80
CA ARG A 183 -12.99 7.10 10.05
C ARG A 183 -11.78 7.41 9.17
N LEU A 184 -12.00 7.76 7.90
CA LEU A 184 -10.95 8.18 6.99
C LEU A 184 -10.31 9.49 7.44
N ILE A 185 -11.12 10.49 7.82
CA ILE A 185 -10.66 11.77 8.34
C ILE A 185 -9.85 11.60 9.64
N LYS A 186 -10.33 10.76 10.57
CA LYS A 186 -9.62 10.45 11.82
C LYS A 186 -8.27 9.79 11.52
N ARG A 187 -8.24 8.79 10.65
CA ARG A 187 -6.99 8.11 10.23
C ARG A 187 -6.01 9.08 9.56
N TYR A 188 -6.50 9.98 8.72
CA TYR A 188 -5.70 11.01 8.06
C TYR A 188 -5.16 12.03 9.07
N ARG A 189 -5.98 12.47 10.04
CA ARG A 189 -5.56 13.37 11.13
C ARG A 189 -4.48 12.71 12.00
N ASP A 190 -4.68 11.46 12.41
CA ASP A 190 -3.73 10.71 13.23
C ASP A 190 -2.41 10.48 12.49
N PHE A 191 -2.47 10.24 11.18
CA PHE A 191 -1.30 10.17 10.29
C PHE A 191 -0.52 11.50 10.26
N LEU A 192 -1.22 12.64 10.13
CA LEU A 192 -0.60 13.97 10.14
C LEU A 192 0.01 14.32 11.51
N MET A 193 -0.67 13.94 12.61
CA MET A 193 -0.19 14.14 13.99
C MET A 193 1.12 13.39 14.24
N LYS A 194 1.26 12.16 13.74
CA LYS A 194 2.49 11.36 13.87
C LYS A 194 3.69 11.88 13.08
N ARG A 195 3.47 12.78 12.10
CA ARG A 195 4.52 13.33 11.23
C ARG A 195 4.85 14.81 11.48
N ALA A 196 4.37 15.40 12.58
CA ALA A 196 4.71 16.76 13.02
C ALA A 196 4.68 17.84 11.91
N LYS A 197 3.64 17.83 11.07
CA LYS A 197 3.29 18.95 10.20
C LYS A 197 1.79 19.16 10.27
N ILE A 198 1.34 19.92 11.26
CA ILE A 198 -0.05 20.41 11.33
C ILE A 198 -0.09 21.73 10.54
N PRO A 199 -0.86 21.83 9.45
CA PRO A 199 -1.19 23.12 8.85
C PRO A 199 -2.10 23.90 9.82
N ASN A 200 -1.81 25.19 10.02
CA ASN A 200 -2.48 26.04 11.02
C ASN A 200 -4.02 26.08 10.96
N TRP A 201 -4.64 25.66 9.86
CA TRP A 201 -6.10 25.64 9.69
C TRP A 201 -6.81 24.41 10.28
N LEU A 202 -6.08 23.45 10.87
CA LEU A 202 -6.62 22.26 11.53
C LEU A 202 -6.65 22.35 13.07
N ASN A 203 -6.35 23.53 13.65
CA ASN A 203 -6.38 23.74 15.10
C ASN A 203 -7.74 24.31 15.55
N PRO A 204 -8.56 23.59 16.35
CA PRO A 204 -9.90 24.05 16.76
C PRO A 204 -9.87 25.12 17.87
N ARG A 205 -8.82 25.93 17.92
CA ARG A 205 -8.74 27.15 18.73
C ARG A 205 -8.30 28.31 17.85
N TYR A 206 -9.14 28.65 16.88
CA TYR A 206 -9.63 29.99 16.50
C TYR A 206 -10.69 29.82 15.41
#